data_AF-A0A1E7N7U6-F1
#
_entry.id   AF-A0A1E7N7U6-F1
#
_cell.length_a   1.000
_cell.length_b   1.000
_cell.length_c   1.000
_cell.angle_alpha   90.00
_cell.angle_beta   90.00
_cell.angle_gamma   90.00
#
_symmetry.space_group_name_H-M   'P 1'
#
loop_
_entity.id
_entity.type
_entity.pdbx_description
1 polymer ?
#
loop_
_entity_poly.entity_id
_entity_poly.type
_entity_poly.pdbx_seq_one_letter_code
_entity_poly.pdbx_strand_id
1 'polypeptide(L)'
;MTSPSGQPSAPVGANAVTIKNFAFAPATLTVKAGTKVTWSNTDPDAHTVTSKQGSGGPLQSTALATNDAYSYTFTQPGSYAYYCTIHPFMTATVVVTA
;
A
#
# COMPACT_ATOMS: atom_id res chain seq x y z
N MET A 1 19.15 28.71 -12.44
CA MET A 1 19.27 27.26 -12.17
C MET A 1 17.86 26.74 -11.96
N THR A 2 17.27 26.15 -13.00
CA THR A 2 15.87 25.73 -13.05
C THR A 2 15.70 24.34 -12.43
N SER A 3 14.89 24.25 -11.37
CA SER A 3 14.41 22.97 -10.83
C SER A 3 13.53 22.23 -11.85
N PRO A 4 13.62 20.91 -11.99
CA PRO A 4 12.60 20.14 -12.68
C PRO A 4 11.54 19.74 -11.65
N SER A 5 10.49 20.55 -11.48
CA SER A 5 9.30 20.14 -10.72
C SER A 5 8.21 19.74 -11.71
N GLY A 6 8.19 18.46 -12.04
CA GLY A 6 7.22 17.90 -12.96
C GLY A 6 7.43 16.41 -13.10
N GLN A 7 7.22 15.64 -12.04
CA GLN A 7 6.89 14.23 -12.23
C GLN A 7 5.36 14.16 -12.27
N PRO A 8 4.76 13.82 -13.43
CA PRO A 8 3.33 13.54 -13.50
C PRO A 8 3.01 12.43 -12.49
N SER A 9 1.96 12.62 -11.70
CA SER A 9 1.37 11.57 -10.89
C SER A 9 0.98 10.45 -11.85
N ALA A 10 1.82 9.43 -11.98
CA ALA A 10 1.50 8.27 -12.79
C ALA A 10 0.15 7.72 -12.29
N PRO A 11 -0.77 7.34 -13.19
CA PRO A 11 -1.95 6.63 -12.76
C PRO A 11 -1.49 5.46 -11.90
N VAL A 12 -2.08 5.34 -10.71
CA VAL A 12 -1.91 4.20 -9.80
C VAL A 12 -1.98 2.97 -10.68
N GLY A 13 -0.82 2.33 -10.92
CA GLY A 13 -0.77 1.18 -11.83
C GLY A 13 -1.74 0.11 -11.36
N ALA A 14 -2.11 -0.83 -12.23
CA ALA A 14 -3.05 -1.91 -11.89
C ALA A 14 -2.68 -2.71 -10.61
N ASN A 15 -1.45 -2.55 -10.12
CA ASN A 15 -0.88 -3.18 -8.93
C ASN A 15 -0.55 -2.15 -7.83
N ALA A 16 -1.42 -1.17 -7.58
CA ALA A 16 -1.14 -0.15 -6.57
C ALA A 16 -2.37 0.21 -5.74
N VAL A 17 -2.10 0.77 -4.56
CA VAL A 17 -3.07 1.16 -3.55
C VAL A 17 -2.79 2.60 -3.15
N THR A 18 -3.78 3.46 -3.24
CA THR A 18 -3.71 4.82 -2.71
C THR A 18 -4.22 4.84 -1.28
N ILE A 19 -3.51 5.55 -0.40
CA ILE A 19 -4.01 5.91 0.92
C ILE A 19 -4.57 7.32 0.82
N LYS A 20 -5.90 7.45 1.00
CA LYS A 20 -6.62 8.71 0.94
C LYS A 20 -7.90 8.65 1.78
N ASN A 21 -8.28 9.76 2.41
CA ASN A 21 -9.46 9.91 3.26
C ASN A 21 -9.52 8.83 4.35
N PHE A 22 -8.39 8.52 5.00
CA PHE A 22 -8.28 7.45 5.98
C PHE A 22 -8.78 6.09 5.43
N ALA A 23 -8.45 5.79 4.18
CA ALA A 23 -8.80 4.53 3.54
C ALA A 23 -7.70 4.04 2.59
N PHE A 24 -7.61 2.72 2.44
CA PHE A 24 -6.84 2.08 1.38
C PHE A 24 -7.75 1.87 0.16
N ALA A 25 -7.34 2.37 -1.00
CA ALA A 25 -8.10 2.28 -2.25
C ALA A 25 -7.27 1.62 -3.36
N PRO A 26 -7.71 0.48 -3.93
CA PRO A 26 -8.93 -0.25 -3.59
C PRO A 26 -8.80 -0.98 -2.24
N ALA A 27 -9.93 -1.22 -1.56
CA ALA A 27 -9.97 -1.99 -0.31
C ALA A 27 -9.61 -3.47 -0.51
N THR A 28 -9.83 -3.99 -1.73
CA THR A 28 -9.35 -5.30 -2.16
C THR A 28 -8.61 -5.13 -3.48
N LEU A 29 -7.33 -5.52 -3.50
CA LEU A 29 -6.52 -5.58 -4.72
C LEU A 29 -6.24 -7.03 -5.07
N THR A 30 -6.49 -7.45 -6.31
CA THR A 30 -6.14 -8.79 -6.79
C THR A 30 -4.97 -8.71 -7.76
N VAL A 31 -3.94 -9.52 -7.53
CA VAL A 31 -2.72 -9.58 -8.36
C VAL A 31 -2.27 -11.02 -8.55
N LYS A 32 -1.36 -11.27 -9.51
CA LYS A 32 -0.71 -12.57 -9.66
C LYS A 32 0.52 -12.70 -8.77
N ALA A 33 0.89 -13.92 -8.39
CA ALA A 33 2.17 -14.19 -7.74
C ALA A 33 3.33 -13.65 -8.60
N GLY A 34 4.35 -13.10 -7.93
CA GLY A 34 5.44 -12.34 -8.52
C GLY A 34 5.17 -10.83 -8.65
N THR A 35 3.94 -10.37 -8.37
CA THR A 35 3.59 -8.95 -8.53
C THR A 35 4.14 -8.08 -7.38
N LYS A 36 4.78 -6.97 -7.75
CA LYS A 36 5.07 -5.86 -6.84
C LYS A 36 3.83 -4.97 -6.69
N VAL A 37 3.36 -4.82 -5.47
CA VAL A 37 2.31 -3.86 -5.10
C VAL A 37 2.96 -2.65 -4.45
N THR A 38 2.47 -1.45 -4.79
CA THR A 38 2.91 -0.19 -4.19
C THR A 38 1.74 0.51 -3.51
N TRP A 39 1.96 0.93 -2.27
CA TRP A 39 1.08 1.82 -1.52
C TRP A 39 1.65 3.23 -1.57
N SER A 40 0.81 4.22 -1.85
CA SER A 40 1.20 5.63 -1.87
C SER A 40 0.30 6.44 -0.95
N ASN A 41 0.89 7.16 0.00
CA ASN A 41 0.14 8.02 0.89
C ASN A 41 -0.13 9.38 0.24
N THR A 42 -1.40 9.71 0.03
CA THR A 42 -1.83 11.02 -0.48
C THR A 42 -2.65 11.79 0.54
N ASP A 43 -2.80 11.26 1.77
CA ASP A 43 -3.37 11.98 2.90
C ASP A 43 -2.33 12.90 3.56
N PRO A 44 -2.79 13.98 4.22
CA PRO A 44 -1.93 14.81 5.06
C PRO A 44 -1.43 14.06 6.31
N ASP A 45 -2.18 13.07 6.77
CA ASP A 45 -1.85 12.25 7.93
C ASP A 45 -0.92 11.09 7.57
N ALA A 46 -0.08 10.69 8.52
CA ALA A 46 0.80 9.54 8.37
C ALA A 46 0.02 8.23 8.52
N HIS A 47 0.40 7.22 7.72
CA HIS A 47 -0.23 5.90 7.73
C HIS A 47 0.81 4.79 7.65
N THR A 48 0.42 3.57 8.04
CA THR A 48 1.24 2.36 7.89
C THR A 48 0.52 1.31 7.08
N VAL A 49 1.28 0.37 6.51
CA VAL A 49 0.81 -0.85 5.86
C VAL A 49 1.36 -2.03 6.66
N THR A 50 0.53 -2.58 7.54
CA THR A 50 0.95 -3.62 8.48
C THR A 50 0.03 -4.83 8.36
N SER A 51 0.61 -6.03 8.30
CA SER A 51 -0.15 -7.28 8.25
C SER A 51 -1.05 -7.41 9.48
N LYS A 52 -2.29 -7.88 9.31
CA LYS A 52 -3.17 -8.18 10.46
C LYS A 52 -2.63 -9.30 11.36
N GLN A 53 -1.76 -10.17 10.84
CA GLN A 53 -1.01 -11.17 11.61
C GLN A 53 0.11 -10.56 12.48
N GLY A 54 0.32 -9.24 12.44
CA GLY A 54 1.42 -8.58 13.14
C GLY A 54 2.78 -9.00 12.58
N SER A 55 3.75 -9.25 13.46
CA SER A 55 5.13 -9.61 13.09
C SER A 55 5.25 -10.95 12.36
N GLY A 56 4.20 -11.77 12.32
CA GLY A 56 4.16 -13.01 11.54
C GLY A 56 3.78 -12.83 10.07
N GLY A 57 3.35 -11.63 9.65
CA GLY A 57 2.94 -11.35 8.28
C GLY A 57 4.00 -10.60 7.45
N PRO A 58 3.86 -10.59 6.11
CA PRO A 58 4.89 -10.06 5.22
C PRO A 58 4.95 -8.52 5.14
N LEU A 59 3.84 -7.85 5.40
CA LEU A 59 3.71 -6.40 5.30
C LEU A 59 4.08 -5.74 6.63
N GLN A 60 5.09 -4.87 6.58
CA GLN A 60 5.57 -4.09 7.71
C GLN A 60 6.26 -2.82 7.19
N SER A 61 5.48 -1.79 6.88
CA SER A 61 6.05 -0.47 6.55
C SER A 61 6.42 0.31 7.82
N THR A 62 7.34 1.26 7.70
CA THR A 62 7.41 2.40 8.62
C THR A 62 6.17 3.30 8.42
N ALA A 63 6.01 4.33 9.26
CA ALA A 63 5.05 5.39 8.97
C ALA A 63 5.41 6.05 7.63
N LEU A 64 4.42 6.18 6.76
CA LEU A 64 4.49 6.84 5.47
C LEU A 64 3.93 8.25 5.65
N ALA A 65 4.75 9.28 5.52
CA ALA A 65 4.28 10.66 5.49
C ALA A 65 3.54 10.95 4.18
N THR A 66 2.98 12.15 4.04
CA THR A 66 2.35 12.58 2.78
C THR A 66 3.33 12.47 1.62
N ASN A 67 2.87 11.86 0.53
CA ASN A 67 3.61 11.53 -0.69
C ASN A 67 4.69 10.42 -0.55
N ASP A 68 4.83 9.80 0.62
CA ASP A 68 5.68 8.61 0.76
C ASP A 68 5.01 7.37 0.15
N ALA A 69 5.83 6.36 -0.12
CA ALA A 69 5.39 5.09 -0.66
C ALA A 69 6.06 3.88 0.00
N TYR A 70 5.35 2.76 0.00
CA TYR A 70 5.85 1.45 0.41
C TYR A 70 5.58 0.45 -0.71
N SER A 71 6.48 -0.53 -0.90
CA SER A 71 6.27 -1.59 -1.89
C SER A 71 6.61 -2.96 -1.31
N TYR A 72 5.85 -3.96 -1.75
CA TYR A 72 6.08 -5.37 -1.40
C TYR A 72 5.82 -6.25 -2.62
N THR A 73 6.67 -7.27 -2.84
CA THR A 73 6.47 -8.26 -3.90
C THR A 73 5.88 -9.53 -3.33
N PHE A 74 4.66 -9.88 -3.74
CA PHE A 74 4.00 -11.10 -3.29
C PHE A 74 4.39 -12.27 -4.18
N THR A 75 5.04 -13.29 -3.62
CA THR A 75 5.52 -14.47 -4.38
C THR A 75 4.68 -15.72 -4.17
N GLN A 76 3.79 -15.72 -3.18
CA GLN A 76 2.96 -16.87 -2.83
C GLN A 76 1.48 -16.52 -3.04
N PRO A 77 0.68 -17.40 -3.66
CA PRO A 77 -0.77 -17.24 -3.69
C PRO A 77 -1.36 -17.23 -2.28
N GLY A 78 -2.40 -16.44 -2.06
CA GLY A 78 -3.04 -16.31 -0.76
C GLY A 78 -3.78 -14.99 -0.57
N SER A 79 -4.36 -14.82 0.62
CA SER A 79 -5.04 -13.60 1.03
C SER A 79 -4.25 -12.92 2.14
N TYR A 80 -3.84 -11.68 1.89
CA TYR A 80 -3.00 -10.88 2.77
C TYR A 80 -3.80 -9.71 3.31
N ALA A 81 -4.43 -9.91 4.47
CA ALA A 81 -5.16 -8.85 5.16
C ALA A 81 -4.19 -7.94 5.93
N TYR A 82 -4.39 -6.64 5.82
CA TYR A 82 -3.55 -5.62 6.45
C TYR A 82 -4.38 -4.47 7.00
N TYR A 83 -3.74 -3.63 7.80
CA TYR A 83 -4.33 -2.48 8.45
C TYR A 83 -3.30 -1.38 8.70
N CYS A 84 -3.77 -0.19 9.05
CA CYS A 84 -2.94 0.89 9.57
C CYS A 84 -2.85 0.79 11.10
N THR A 85 -1.65 0.74 11.66
CA THR A 85 -1.43 0.70 13.11
C THR A 85 -1.78 2.01 13.81
N ILE A 86 -1.71 3.15 13.10
CA ILE A 86 -2.06 4.48 13.62
C ILE A 86 -3.59 4.65 13.65
N HIS A 87 -4.27 4.14 12.63
CA HIS A 87 -5.71 4.22 12.45
C HIS A 87 -6.31 2.81 12.24
N PRO A 88 -6.52 2.02 13.31
CA PRO A 88 -6.81 0.57 13.18
C PRO A 88 -8.09 0.19 12.44
N PHE A 89 -9.01 1.14 12.23
CA PHE A 89 -10.21 0.94 11.42
C PHE A 89 -9.90 0.86 9.91
N MET A 90 -8.75 1.39 9.47
CA MET A 90 -8.31 1.28 8.09
C MET A 90 -7.84 -0.15 7.83
N THR A 91 -8.61 -0.90 7.05
CA THR A 91 -8.26 -2.28 6.72
C THR A 91 -8.47 -2.54 5.24
N ALA A 92 -7.66 -3.43 4.67
CA ALA A 92 -7.75 -3.84 3.29
C ALA A 92 -7.07 -5.21 3.09
N THR A 93 -7.20 -5.76 1.88
CA THR A 93 -6.68 -7.07 1.54
C THR A 93 -6.01 -7.06 0.16
N VAL A 94 -4.84 -7.70 0.05
CA VAL A 94 -4.30 -8.13 -1.25
C VAL A 94 -4.61 -9.60 -1.44
N VAL A 95 -5.27 -9.95 -2.53
CA VAL A 95 -5.48 -11.33 -2.98
C VAL A 95 -4.46 -11.64 -4.05
N VAL A 96 -3.68 -12.70 -3.84
CA VAL A 96 -2.64 -13.15 -4.76
C VAL A 96 -3.08 -14.46 -5.38
N THR A 97 -3.27 -14.47 -6.69
CA THR A 97 -3.55 -15.68 -7.46
C THR A 97 -2.25 -16.31 -7.95
N ALA A 98 -2.32 -17.56 -8.40
CA ALA A 98 -1.26 -18.13 -9.23
C ALA A 98 -1.11 -17.37 -10.57
#